data_AF-A0A517U1N0-F1
#
_entry.id   AF-A0A517U1N0-F1
#
_cell.length_a   1.000
_cell.length_b   1.000
_cell.length_c   1.000
_cell.angle_alpha   90.00
_cell.angle_beta   90.00
_cell.angle_gamma   90.00
#
_symmetry.space_group_name_H-M   'P 1'
#
loop_
_entity.id
_entity.type
_entity.pdbx_description
1 polymer ?
#
loop_
_entity_poly.entity_id
_entity_poly.type
_entity_poly.pdbx_seq_one_letter_code
_entity_poly.pdbx_strand_id
1 'polypeptide(L)'
;MKSELISEPRIKRLLTVLTVLCATPMVQPLIPFNILWMPLFWAASAIPVGALLTVSFWVGMGNYPLVARLLSGLFFAIYAALWGCVSIVLVQSQNSPNGVTLNQPLFWITQLAQFALLMLLFGGMFMVLRHWWRLERSTRDDSPTSSKAQFSILNILLLTAVAAVVMALIRVSRSTAAENIVSGTLAATALGFGVFFFNTACAAFATLSPTPTRRNCILVLSISAVLGVGISVAAGQDRAAWCLIFGGALISVIPTAVVLLSLLVVRSVGYRLIRKSAIVDDAPLADLTPMVHNNQQFGSNELSQRAIE
;
A
#
# COMPACT_ATOMS: atom_id res chain seq x y z
N MET A 1 -15.63 0.02 20.97
CA MET A 1 -14.61 -0.88 20.36
C MET A 1 -13.24 -0.19 20.48
N LYS A 2 -12.59 -0.35 21.64
CA LYS A 2 -11.35 0.37 22.01
C LYS A 2 -10.11 -0.32 21.42
N SER A 3 -9.01 0.42 21.37
CA SER A 3 -7.67 0.23 20.80
C SER A 3 -6.93 -1.12 20.92
N GLU A 4 -7.59 -2.28 20.86
CA GLU A 4 -6.97 -3.61 21.01
C GLU A 4 -6.02 -4.01 19.87
N LEU A 5 -5.97 -3.27 18.75
CA LEU A 5 -5.11 -3.61 17.62
C LEU A 5 -3.60 -3.53 17.95
N ILE A 6 -3.17 -2.62 18.84
CA ILE A 6 -1.74 -2.42 19.17
C ILE A 6 -1.34 -3.18 20.43
N SER A 7 -2.29 -3.66 21.24
CA SER A 7 -1.93 -4.44 22.44
C SER A 7 -1.35 -5.80 22.09
N GLU A 8 -1.62 -6.32 20.88
CA GLU A 8 -1.08 -7.59 20.46
C GLU A 8 0.45 -7.54 20.29
N PRO A 9 1.20 -8.42 20.99
CA PRO A 9 2.66 -8.39 20.99
C PRO A 9 3.26 -8.61 19.59
N ARG A 10 2.54 -9.29 18.70
CA ARG A 10 2.97 -9.52 17.30
C ARG A 10 3.00 -8.22 16.49
N ILE A 11 2.03 -7.33 16.67
CA ILE A 11 1.97 -6.05 15.94
C ILE A 11 3.05 -5.09 16.46
N LYS A 12 3.31 -5.08 17.77
CA LYS A 12 4.45 -4.34 18.33
C LYS A 12 5.78 -4.81 17.76
N ARG A 13 6.02 -6.12 17.71
CA ARG A 13 7.22 -6.70 17.09
C ARG A 13 7.34 -6.34 15.61
N LEU A 14 6.23 -6.39 14.87
CA LEU A 14 6.21 -5.98 13.47
C LEU A 14 6.66 -4.52 13.32
N LEU A 15 6.12 -3.60 14.12
CA LEU A 15 6.53 -2.19 14.08
C LEU A 15 8.01 -2.02 14.42
N THR A 16 8.53 -2.73 15.44
CA THR A 16 9.96 -2.72 15.75
C THR A 16 10.81 -3.20 14.57
N VAL A 17 10.42 -4.31 13.92
CA VAL A 17 11.11 -4.83 12.74
C VAL A 17 11.08 -3.81 11.60
N LEU A 18 9.93 -3.20 11.32
CA LEU A 18 9.82 -2.16 10.29
C LEU A 18 10.72 -0.95 10.58
N THR A 19 10.79 -0.51 11.84
CA THR A 19 11.71 0.56 12.25
C THR A 19 13.16 0.16 12.01
N VAL A 20 13.58 -1.06 12.39
CA VAL A 20 14.94 -1.54 12.11
C VAL A 20 15.21 -1.63 10.61
N LEU A 21 14.23 -2.09 9.83
CA LEU A 21 14.33 -2.17 8.37
C LEU A 21 14.52 -0.79 7.71
N CYS A 22 14.02 0.30 8.31
CA CYS A 22 14.28 1.65 7.82
C CYS A 22 15.76 2.08 7.95
N ALA A 23 16.52 1.46 8.84
CA ALA A 23 17.95 1.73 8.99
C ALA A 23 18.83 0.92 8.02
N THR A 24 18.26 0.05 7.18
CA THR A 24 19.01 -0.75 6.19
C THR A 24 19.90 0.04 5.21
N PRO A 25 19.63 1.32 4.86
CA PRO A 25 20.58 2.11 4.10
C PRO A 25 21.97 2.19 4.75
N MET A 26 22.09 2.02 6.08
CA MET A 26 23.40 1.96 6.77
C MET A 26 24.31 0.82 6.33
N VAL A 27 23.80 -0.18 5.59
CA VAL A 27 24.61 -1.24 5.00
C VAL A 27 25.31 -0.77 3.72
N GLN A 28 24.82 0.30 3.07
CA GLN A 28 25.34 0.78 1.79
C GLN A 28 26.82 1.19 1.80
N PRO A 29 27.37 1.86 2.84
CA PRO A 29 28.80 2.16 2.93
C PRO A 29 29.71 0.91 2.96
N LEU A 30 29.13 -0.28 3.17
CA LEU A 30 29.86 -1.56 3.12
C LEU A 30 29.84 -2.18 1.72
N ILE A 31 29.03 -1.67 0.80
CA ILE A 31 28.87 -2.18 -0.56
C ILE A 31 29.81 -1.40 -1.49
N PRO A 32 30.73 -2.07 -2.21
CA PRO A 32 31.61 -1.39 -3.16
C PRO A 32 30.80 -0.68 -4.25
N PHE A 33 31.14 0.58 -4.55
CA PHE A 33 30.44 1.39 -5.54
C PHE A 33 30.86 1.02 -6.96
N ASN A 34 30.37 -0.11 -7.47
CA ASN A 34 30.56 -0.55 -8.84
C ASN A 34 29.24 -1.03 -9.48
N ILE A 35 29.21 -1.16 -10.81
CA ILE A 35 28.00 -1.54 -11.56
C ILE A 35 27.48 -2.94 -11.19
N LEU A 36 28.37 -3.85 -10.78
CA LEU A 36 28.03 -5.22 -10.40
C LEU A 36 27.25 -5.26 -9.08
N TRP A 37 27.59 -4.41 -8.12
CA TRP A 37 26.96 -4.33 -6.79
C TRP A 37 25.78 -3.36 -6.74
N MET A 38 25.54 -2.58 -7.81
CA MET A 38 24.43 -1.64 -7.89
C MET A 38 23.05 -2.27 -7.57
N PRO A 39 22.73 -3.52 -7.99
CA PRO A 39 21.46 -4.15 -7.62
C PRO A 39 21.31 -4.35 -6.12
N LEU A 40 22.39 -4.69 -5.42
CA LEU A 40 22.39 -4.85 -3.96
C LEU A 40 22.23 -3.49 -3.27
N PHE A 41 22.88 -2.45 -3.80
CA PHE A 41 22.73 -1.09 -3.32
C PHE A 41 21.27 -0.62 -3.43
N TRP A 42 20.65 -0.81 -4.60
CA TRP A 42 19.24 -0.48 -4.82
C TRP A 42 18.30 -1.33 -3.97
N ALA A 43 18.60 -2.62 -3.80
CA ALA A 43 17.85 -3.50 -2.91
C ALA A 43 17.81 -2.96 -1.48
N ALA A 44 18.96 -2.56 -0.94
CA ALA A 44 19.06 -1.95 0.39
C ALA A 44 18.27 -0.63 0.47
N SER A 45 18.34 0.22 -0.57
CA SER A 45 17.55 1.46 -0.65
C SER A 45 16.04 1.23 -0.71
N ALA A 46 15.60 0.09 -1.24
CA ALA A 46 14.18 -0.20 -1.43
C ALA A 46 13.49 -0.70 -0.15
N ILE A 47 14.22 -1.29 0.79
CA ILE A 47 13.65 -1.83 2.04
C ILE A 47 12.88 -0.76 2.85
N PRO A 48 13.42 0.46 3.10
CA PRO A 48 12.67 1.51 3.79
C PRO A 48 11.39 1.93 3.06
N VAL A 49 11.38 1.86 1.72
CA VAL A 49 10.17 2.13 0.92
C VAL A 49 9.09 1.09 1.24
N GLY A 50 9.44 -0.20 1.30
CA GLY A 50 8.51 -1.26 1.71
C GLY A 50 7.95 -1.05 3.12
N ALA A 51 8.80 -0.62 4.04
CA ALA A 51 8.38 -0.30 5.40
C ALA A 51 7.42 0.91 5.42
N LEU A 52 7.73 1.97 4.66
CA LEU A 52 6.88 3.14 4.54
C LEU A 52 5.51 2.78 3.93
N LEU A 53 5.49 1.97 2.86
CA LEU A 53 4.25 1.49 2.22
C LEU A 53 3.37 0.71 3.20
N THR A 54 4.00 -0.10 4.05
CA THR A 54 3.29 -0.83 5.12
C THR A 54 2.70 0.14 6.14
N VAL A 55 3.45 1.16 6.55
CA VAL A 55 2.95 2.21 7.46
C VAL A 55 1.82 3.01 6.81
N SER A 56 1.95 3.39 5.54
CA SER A 56 0.88 4.04 4.76
C SER A 56 -0.40 3.21 4.73
N PHE A 57 -0.29 1.89 4.56
CA PHE A 57 -1.45 1.01 4.67
C PHE A 57 -2.13 1.15 6.03
N TRP A 58 -1.39 1.19 7.14
CA TRP A 58 -1.95 1.41 8.48
C TRP A 58 -2.53 2.82 8.65
N VAL A 59 -1.85 3.83 8.12
CA VAL A 59 -2.35 5.21 8.09
C VAL A 59 -3.66 5.30 7.33
N GLY A 60 -3.90 4.46 6.32
CA GLY A 60 -5.14 4.46 5.52
C GLY A 60 -6.25 3.50 5.99
N MET A 61 -5.90 2.32 6.50
CA MET A 61 -6.84 1.27 6.92
C MET A 61 -7.04 1.12 8.44
N GLY A 62 -6.13 1.65 9.27
CA GLY A 62 -6.18 1.54 10.72
C GLY A 62 -7.42 2.17 11.38
N ASN A 63 -7.79 1.67 12.56
CA ASN A 63 -8.98 2.13 13.31
C ASN A 63 -8.68 3.21 14.37
N TYR A 64 -7.47 3.76 14.38
CA TYR A 64 -7.06 4.82 15.31
C TYR A 64 -7.64 6.20 14.93
N PRO A 65 -7.63 7.18 15.85
CA PRO A 65 -7.91 8.58 15.51
C PRO A 65 -7.02 9.06 14.36
N LEU A 66 -7.59 9.84 13.43
CA LEU A 66 -6.91 10.30 12.21
C LEU A 66 -5.58 11.01 12.52
N VAL A 67 -5.59 11.91 13.51
CA VAL A 67 -4.39 12.68 13.91
C VAL A 67 -3.26 11.76 14.37
N ALA A 68 -3.55 10.76 15.22
CA ALA A 68 -2.54 9.82 15.68
C ALA A 68 -1.95 8.97 14.54
N ARG A 69 -2.78 8.63 13.54
CA ARG A 69 -2.34 7.91 12.33
C ARG A 69 -1.41 8.76 11.49
N LEU A 70 -1.79 10.00 11.22
CA LEU A 70 -0.95 10.92 10.45
C LEU A 70 0.38 11.23 11.15
N LEU A 71 0.35 11.47 12.47
CA LEU A 71 1.55 11.73 13.25
C LEU A 71 2.50 10.53 13.28
N SER A 72 1.98 9.31 13.48
CA SER A 72 2.81 8.09 13.45
C SER A 72 3.39 7.82 12.07
N GLY A 73 2.61 8.04 11.00
CA GLY A 73 3.10 7.97 9.63
C GLY A 73 4.19 8.99 9.34
N LEU A 74 4.01 10.24 9.79
CA LEU A 74 4.97 11.32 9.57
C LEU A 74 6.26 11.08 10.34
N PHE A 75 6.17 10.64 11.59
CA PHE A 75 7.33 10.23 12.38
C PHE A 75 8.13 9.13 11.68
N PHE A 76 7.45 8.12 11.12
CA PHE A 76 8.10 7.05 10.39
C PHE A 76 8.76 7.52 9.08
N ALA A 77 8.11 8.44 8.36
CA ALA A 77 8.67 9.06 7.17
C ALA A 77 9.94 9.88 7.50
N ILE A 78 9.92 10.66 8.58
CA ILE A 78 11.10 11.40 9.07
C ILE A 78 12.23 10.44 9.41
N TYR A 79 11.92 9.37 10.13
CA TYR A 79 12.91 8.37 10.54
C TYR A 79 13.55 7.67 9.33
N ALA A 80 12.75 7.25 8.34
CA ALA A 80 13.26 6.64 7.11
C ALA A 80 14.12 7.62 6.29
N ALA A 81 13.67 8.88 6.15
CA ALA A 81 14.41 9.93 5.45
C ALA A 81 15.77 10.23 6.11
N LEU A 82 15.81 10.26 7.45
CA LEU A 82 17.04 10.46 8.21
C LEU A 82 18.10 9.41 7.85
N TRP A 83 17.76 8.12 7.88
CA TRP A 83 18.71 7.06 7.54
C TRP A 83 19.16 7.09 6.09
N GLY A 84 18.26 7.43 5.16
CA GLY A 84 18.63 7.66 3.76
C GLY A 84 19.66 8.78 3.62
N CYS A 85 19.48 9.90 4.32
CA CYS A 85 20.42 11.02 4.31
C CYS A 85 21.76 10.64 4.93
N VAL A 86 21.77 10.01 6.10
CA VAL A 86 23.01 9.57 6.78
C VAL A 86 23.79 8.61 5.88
N SER A 87 23.10 7.66 5.20
CA SER A 87 23.75 6.70 4.32
C SER A 87 24.50 7.41 3.18
N ILE A 88 23.82 8.35 2.53
CA ILE A 88 24.38 9.09 1.41
C ILE A 88 25.59 9.92 1.85
N VAL A 89 25.52 10.55 3.03
CA VAL A 89 26.65 11.30 3.58
C VAL A 89 27.85 10.36 3.83
N LEU A 90 27.62 9.17 4.38
CA LEU A 90 28.69 8.18 4.63
C LEU A 90 29.28 7.65 3.31
N VAL A 91 28.45 7.36 2.31
CA VAL A 91 28.93 6.92 0.98
C VAL A 91 29.70 8.05 0.30
N GLN A 92 29.24 9.30 0.39
CA GLN A 92 29.94 10.45 -0.19
C GLN A 92 31.28 10.74 0.50
N SER A 93 31.34 10.65 1.83
CA SER A 93 32.59 10.91 2.57
C SER A 93 33.68 9.88 2.23
N GLN A 94 33.30 8.63 1.98
CA GLN A 94 34.22 7.58 1.52
C GLN A 94 34.75 7.81 0.10
N ASN A 95 33.90 8.29 -0.81
CA ASN A 95 34.24 8.41 -2.23
C ASN A 95 34.83 9.78 -2.62
N SER A 96 34.56 10.83 -1.84
CA SER A 96 35.02 12.19 -2.13
C SER A 96 35.20 13.00 -0.82
N PRO A 97 36.34 12.84 -0.12
CA PRO A 97 36.56 13.44 1.21
C PRO A 97 36.47 14.97 1.22
N ASN A 98 36.73 15.64 0.09
CA ASN A 98 36.64 17.10 -0.05
C ASN A 98 35.30 17.58 -0.63
N GLY A 99 34.37 16.67 -0.94
CA GLY A 99 33.14 16.96 -1.70
C GLY A 99 31.88 17.22 -0.87
N VAL A 100 31.99 17.21 0.47
CA VAL A 100 30.85 17.45 1.35
C VAL A 100 30.50 18.94 1.34
N THR A 101 29.64 19.35 0.41
CA THR A 101 29.26 20.75 0.19
C THR A 101 28.08 21.20 1.06
N LEU A 102 27.98 22.51 1.28
CA LEU A 102 26.97 23.24 2.06
C LEU A 102 25.49 23.02 1.63
N ASN A 103 25.22 22.27 0.57
CA ASN A 103 23.86 22.02 0.05
C ASN A 103 23.15 20.82 0.71
N GLN A 104 23.75 20.20 1.72
CA GLN A 104 23.12 19.11 2.48
C GLN A 104 21.72 19.41 3.02
N PRO A 105 21.39 20.57 3.64
CA PRO A 105 20.07 20.76 4.22
C PRO A 105 18.94 20.72 3.18
N LEU A 106 19.16 21.25 1.98
CA LEU A 106 18.16 21.18 0.89
C LEU A 106 17.93 19.72 0.45
N PHE A 107 19.00 18.93 0.38
CA PHE A 107 18.90 17.50 0.09
C PHE A 107 18.07 16.76 1.15
N TRP A 108 18.25 17.09 2.43
CA TRP A 108 17.50 16.46 3.53
C TRP A 108 16.02 16.82 3.50
N ILE A 109 15.72 18.10 3.27
CA ILE A 109 14.34 18.59 3.15
C ILE A 109 13.63 17.95 1.95
N THR A 110 14.31 17.85 0.81
CA THR A 110 13.73 17.22 -0.39
C THR A 110 13.48 15.74 -0.19
N GLN A 111 14.40 15.00 0.43
CA GLN A 111 14.16 13.60 0.78
C GLN A 111 13.00 13.43 1.75
N LEU A 112 12.99 14.21 2.83
CA LEU A 112 11.89 14.19 3.79
C LEU A 112 10.54 14.47 3.11
N ALA A 113 10.49 15.48 2.25
CA ALA A 113 9.29 15.83 1.50
C ALA A 113 8.83 14.69 0.59
N GLN A 114 9.76 13.97 -0.05
CA GLN A 114 9.43 12.81 -0.88
C GLN A 114 8.83 11.66 -0.05
N PHE A 115 9.44 11.28 1.06
CA PHE A 115 8.91 10.23 1.94
C PHE A 115 7.57 10.63 2.58
N ALA A 116 7.43 11.89 3.01
CA ALA A 116 6.18 12.40 3.57
C ALA A 116 5.06 12.44 2.53
N LEU A 117 5.36 12.91 1.31
CA LEU A 117 4.40 12.92 0.20
C LEU A 117 3.97 11.51 -0.17
N LEU A 118 4.92 10.57 -0.28
CA LEU A 118 4.63 9.17 -0.54
C LEU A 118 3.75 8.60 0.58
N MET A 119 4.08 8.88 1.85
CA MET A 119 3.28 8.44 2.98
C MET A 119 1.83 8.93 2.89
N LEU A 120 1.64 10.23 2.62
CA LEU A 120 0.33 10.88 2.54
C LEU A 120 -0.48 10.40 1.33
N LEU A 121 0.14 10.27 0.16
CA LEU A 121 -0.54 9.79 -1.05
C LEU A 121 -1.04 8.37 -0.87
N PHE A 122 -0.17 7.44 -0.48
CA PHE A 122 -0.56 6.05 -0.27
C PHE A 122 -1.53 5.90 0.89
N GLY A 123 -1.29 6.61 2.00
CA GLY A 123 -2.20 6.64 3.14
C GLY A 123 -3.59 7.12 2.75
N GLY A 124 -3.67 8.22 1.99
CA GLY A 124 -4.92 8.77 1.44
C GLY A 124 -5.63 7.80 0.51
N MET A 125 -4.92 7.15 -0.41
CA MET A 125 -5.50 6.13 -1.29
C MET A 125 -6.06 4.94 -0.50
N PHE A 126 -5.36 4.48 0.54
CA PHE A 126 -5.90 3.45 1.43
C PHE A 126 -7.08 3.94 2.28
N MET A 127 -7.16 5.24 2.64
CA MET A 127 -8.37 5.80 3.26
C MET A 127 -9.56 5.76 2.30
N VAL A 128 -9.35 6.04 1.00
CA VAL A 128 -10.40 5.89 -0.03
C VAL A 128 -10.80 4.42 -0.17
N LEU A 129 -9.83 3.49 -0.23
CA LEU A 129 -10.11 2.05 -0.27
C LEU A 129 -10.89 1.57 0.97
N ARG A 130 -10.64 2.17 2.14
CA ARG A 130 -11.39 1.92 3.38
C ARG A 130 -12.88 2.26 3.25
N HIS A 131 -13.27 3.07 2.27
CA HIS A 131 -14.67 3.32 2.00
C HIS A 131 -15.39 2.05 1.56
N TRP A 132 -14.77 1.21 0.73
CA TRP A 132 -15.35 -0.03 0.21
C TRP A 132 -15.02 -1.27 1.04
N TRP A 133 -13.84 -1.27 1.66
CA TRP A 133 -13.30 -2.41 2.42
C TRP A 133 -13.09 -2.04 3.87
N ARG A 134 -13.35 -2.96 4.78
CA ARG A 134 -13.06 -2.79 6.21
C ARG A 134 -12.09 -3.87 6.66
N LEU A 135 -11.11 -3.48 7.48
CA LEU A 135 -10.23 -4.41 8.15
C LEU A 135 -10.90 -4.84 9.45
N GLU A 136 -11.30 -6.11 9.51
CA GLU A 136 -12.00 -6.69 10.67
C GLU A 136 -11.34 -7.99 11.10
N ARG A 137 -11.47 -8.30 12.38
CA ARG A 137 -11.01 -9.57 12.94
C ARG A 137 -12.08 -10.61 12.59
N SER A 138 -11.74 -11.54 11.70
CA SER A 138 -12.65 -12.61 11.29
C SER A 138 -12.72 -13.65 12.40
N THR A 139 -13.94 -13.90 12.89
CA THR A 139 -14.29 -15.12 13.62
C THR A 139 -14.09 -16.31 12.67
N ARG A 140 -13.51 -17.40 13.20
CA ARG A 140 -12.82 -18.44 12.43
C ARG A 140 -13.73 -19.27 11.51
N ASP A 141 -15.04 -19.14 11.65
CA ASP A 141 -16.04 -20.03 11.04
C ASP A 141 -16.84 -19.40 9.88
N ASP A 142 -16.75 -18.08 9.66
CA ASP A 142 -17.49 -17.40 8.60
C ASP A 142 -16.65 -17.27 7.33
N SER A 143 -16.13 -18.39 6.80
CA SER A 143 -15.58 -18.35 5.44
C SER A 143 -16.77 -18.33 4.46
N PRO A 144 -17.08 -17.19 3.81
CA PRO A 144 -18.15 -17.18 2.82
C PRO A 144 -17.83 -18.22 1.76
N THR A 145 -18.83 -19.06 1.44
CA THR A 145 -18.73 -20.02 0.35
C THR A 145 -18.26 -19.27 -0.89
N SER A 146 -17.20 -19.80 -1.52
CA SER A 146 -16.50 -19.20 -2.65
C SER A 146 -17.50 -18.84 -3.77
N SER A 147 -18.03 -17.62 -3.76
CA SER A 147 -18.74 -17.09 -4.91
C SER A 147 -17.70 -16.95 -6.01
N LYS A 148 -17.92 -17.66 -7.11
CA LYS A 148 -17.04 -17.59 -8.28
C LYS A 148 -17.04 -16.13 -8.73
N ALA A 149 -15.92 -15.43 -8.51
CA ALA A 149 -15.77 -14.05 -8.93
C ALA A 149 -15.90 -14.02 -10.47
N GLN A 150 -17.07 -13.64 -10.96
CA GLN A 150 -17.27 -13.40 -12.37
C GLN A 150 -16.41 -12.18 -12.73
N PHE A 151 -15.44 -12.39 -13.62
CA PHE A 151 -14.62 -11.30 -14.13
C PHE A 151 -15.54 -10.32 -14.86
N SER A 152 -15.85 -9.20 -14.21
CA SER A 152 -16.60 -8.12 -14.83
C SER A 152 -15.76 -7.52 -15.96
N ILE A 153 -16.41 -7.20 -17.08
CA ILE A 153 -15.82 -6.47 -18.21
C ILE A 153 -15.11 -5.19 -17.73
N LEU A 154 -15.65 -4.55 -16.68
CA LEU A 154 -15.06 -3.37 -16.05
C LEU A 154 -13.65 -3.64 -15.51
N ASN A 155 -13.38 -4.82 -14.95
CA ASN A 155 -12.04 -5.16 -14.43
C ASN A 155 -11.02 -5.30 -15.56
N ILE A 156 -11.43 -5.85 -16.70
CA ILE A 156 -10.58 -5.97 -17.89
C ILE A 156 -10.30 -4.58 -18.46
N LEU A 157 -11.33 -3.74 -18.60
CA LEU A 157 -11.18 -2.36 -19.06
C LEU A 157 -10.25 -1.55 -18.14
N LEU A 158 -10.44 -1.66 -16.83
CA LEU A 158 -9.56 -1.00 -15.85
C LEU A 158 -8.12 -1.48 -15.98
N LEU A 159 -7.90 -2.79 -16.11
CA LEU A 159 -6.56 -3.36 -16.30
C LEU A 159 -5.90 -2.85 -17.58
N THR A 160 -6.65 -2.79 -18.70
CA THR A 160 -6.14 -2.26 -19.96
C THR A 160 -5.83 -0.76 -19.88
N ALA A 161 -6.66 0.02 -19.19
CA ALA A 161 -6.42 1.44 -18.98
C ALA A 161 -5.13 1.67 -18.16
N VAL A 162 -4.94 0.89 -17.10
CA VAL A 162 -3.71 0.93 -16.29
C VAL A 162 -2.49 0.56 -17.14
N ALA A 163 -2.58 -0.52 -17.92
CA ALA A 163 -1.50 -0.93 -18.82
C ALA A 163 -1.16 0.15 -19.84
N ALA A 164 -2.17 0.81 -20.43
CA ALA A 164 -1.98 1.91 -21.37
C ALA A 164 -1.29 3.12 -20.72
N VAL A 165 -1.70 3.50 -19.50
CA VAL A 165 -1.05 4.59 -18.75
C VAL A 165 0.41 4.25 -18.44
N VAL A 166 0.68 3.02 -18.00
CA VAL A 166 2.06 2.54 -17.76
C VAL A 166 2.90 2.63 -19.04
N MET A 167 2.39 2.13 -20.17
CA MET A 167 3.09 2.19 -21.45
C MET A 167 3.33 3.63 -21.93
N ALA A 168 2.35 4.52 -21.72
CA ALA A 168 2.49 5.94 -22.03
C ALA A 168 3.58 6.61 -21.18
N LEU A 169 3.61 6.34 -19.87
CA LEU A 169 4.65 6.85 -18.97
C LEU A 169 6.04 6.32 -19.33
N ILE A 170 6.16 5.03 -19.66
CA ILE A 170 7.41 4.44 -20.15
C ILE A 170 7.89 5.18 -21.40
N ARG A 171 7.00 5.40 -22.37
CA ARG A 171 7.33 6.12 -23.61
C ARG A 171 7.79 7.55 -23.34
N VAL A 172 7.07 8.30 -22.49
CA VAL A 172 7.42 9.68 -22.13
C VAL A 172 8.78 9.71 -21.43
N SER A 173 9.01 8.84 -20.45
CA SER A 173 10.27 8.79 -19.70
C SER A 173 11.50 8.55 -20.59
N ARG A 174 11.36 7.77 -21.67
CA ARG A 174 12.44 7.54 -22.65
C ARG A 174 12.62 8.70 -23.62
N SER A 175 11.53 9.31 -24.09
CA SER A 175 11.57 10.36 -25.11
C SER A 175 12.13 11.68 -24.59
N THR A 176 11.81 12.05 -23.35
CA THR A 176 12.23 13.34 -22.78
C THR A 176 13.59 13.31 -22.10
N ALA A 177 14.18 12.14 -21.86
CA ALA A 177 15.53 12.03 -21.30
C ALA A 177 16.61 12.70 -22.18
N ALA A 178 16.37 12.84 -23.48
CA ALA A 178 17.31 13.48 -24.41
C ALA A 178 17.16 15.01 -24.52
N GLU A 179 15.96 15.55 -24.28
CA GLU A 179 15.65 16.97 -24.53
C GLU A 179 15.25 17.76 -23.28
N ASN A 180 14.65 17.12 -22.26
CA ASN A 180 14.10 17.75 -21.06
C ASN A 180 14.23 16.84 -19.82
N ILE A 181 15.39 16.90 -19.15
CA ILE A 181 15.74 16.08 -17.98
C ILE A 181 14.65 16.11 -16.88
N VAL A 182 14.03 17.26 -16.64
CA VAL A 182 12.99 17.44 -15.62
C VAL A 182 11.74 16.62 -15.95
N SER A 183 11.29 16.64 -17.20
CA SER A 183 10.08 15.91 -17.63
C SER A 183 10.30 14.40 -17.57
N GLY A 184 11.48 13.92 -17.97
CA GLY A 184 11.85 12.50 -17.88
C GLY A 184 11.89 12.00 -16.43
N THR A 185 12.48 12.79 -15.53
CA THR A 185 12.54 12.46 -14.09
C THR A 185 11.15 12.41 -13.45
N LEU A 186 10.27 13.37 -13.79
CA LEU A 186 8.89 13.39 -13.30
C LEU A 186 8.09 12.17 -13.80
N ALA A 187 8.23 11.82 -15.09
CA ALA A 187 7.57 10.66 -15.67
C ALA A 187 8.05 9.34 -15.03
N ALA A 188 9.35 9.19 -14.80
CA ALA A 188 9.92 8.03 -14.11
C ALA A 188 9.43 7.93 -12.65
N THR A 189 9.34 9.07 -11.97
CA THR A 189 8.82 9.15 -10.58
C THR A 189 7.33 8.77 -10.55
N ALA A 190 6.53 9.28 -11.48
CA ALA A 190 5.12 8.95 -11.61
C ALA A 190 4.90 7.45 -11.93
N LEU A 191 5.75 6.88 -12.79
CA LEU A 191 5.74 5.45 -13.09
C LEU A 191 6.08 4.62 -11.84
N GLY A 192 7.13 4.99 -11.11
CA GLY A 192 7.51 4.33 -9.85
C GLY A 192 6.39 4.40 -8.82
N PHE A 193 5.76 5.56 -8.64
CA PHE A 193 4.59 5.74 -7.78
C PHE A 193 3.47 4.77 -8.16
N GLY A 194 3.09 4.72 -9.43
CA GLY A 194 2.05 3.82 -9.93
C GLY A 194 2.38 2.35 -9.66
N VAL A 195 3.60 1.91 -9.97
CA VAL A 195 4.05 0.52 -9.72
C VAL A 195 3.99 0.16 -8.25
N PHE A 196 4.52 1.02 -7.37
CA PHE A 196 4.46 0.77 -5.93
C PHE A 196 3.03 0.77 -5.40
N PHE A 197 2.16 1.64 -5.91
CA PHE A 197 0.73 1.64 -5.57
C PHE A 197 0.05 0.33 -5.94
N PHE A 198 0.16 -0.10 -7.20
CA PHE A 198 -0.42 -1.36 -7.64
C PHE A 198 0.13 -2.54 -6.87
N ASN A 199 1.45 -2.62 -6.68
CA ASN A 199 2.07 -3.69 -5.90
C ASN A 199 1.55 -3.73 -4.46
N THR A 200 1.43 -2.58 -3.80
CA THR A 200 0.96 -2.51 -2.40
C THR A 200 -0.52 -2.87 -2.29
N ALA A 201 -1.36 -2.38 -3.21
CA ALA A 201 -2.78 -2.70 -3.26
C ALA A 201 -3.00 -4.19 -3.54
N CYS A 202 -2.28 -4.76 -4.51
CA CYS A 202 -2.31 -6.18 -4.83
C CYS A 202 -1.78 -7.03 -3.67
N ALA A 203 -0.70 -6.60 -2.99
CA ALA A 203 -0.16 -7.28 -1.83
C ALA A 203 -1.16 -7.30 -0.67
N ALA A 204 -1.83 -6.18 -0.40
CA ALA A 204 -2.88 -6.09 0.61
C ALA A 204 -4.06 -7.00 0.29
N PHE A 205 -4.51 -7.01 -0.96
CA PHE A 205 -5.57 -7.90 -1.40
C PHE A 205 -5.15 -9.37 -1.31
N ALA A 206 -3.97 -9.74 -1.81
CA ALA A 206 -3.45 -11.11 -1.80
C ALA A 206 -3.32 -11.70 -0.40
N THR A 207 -2.90 -10.88 0.57
CA THR A 207 -2.65 -11.32 1.95
C THR A 207 -3.88 -11.29 2.82
N LEU A 208 -4.80 -10.34 2.64
CA LEU A 208 -5.94 -10.16 3.53
C LEU A 208 -7.26 -10.74 2.97
N SER A 209 -7.29 -11.11 1.69
CA SER A 209 -8.43 -11.80 1.05
C SER A 209 -8.63 -13.22 1.61
N PRO A 210 -9.87 -13.76 1.61
CA PRO A 210 -10.14 -15.15 2.02
C PRO A 210 -9.50 -16.21 1.11
N THR A 211 -9.03 -15.84 -0.08
CA THR A 211 -8.42 -16.73 -1.08
C THR A 211 -7.10 -17.38 -0.65
N PRO A 212 -6.62 -18.44 -1.34
CA PRO A 212 -5.36 -19.13 -1.02
C PRO A 212 -4.15 -18.20 -1.10
N THR A 213 -3.68 -17.77 0.07
CA THR A 213 -2.67 -16.72 0.24
C THR A 213 -1.36 -17.03 -0.48
N ARG A 214 -0.87 -18.28 -0.42
CA ARG A 214 0.41 -18.67 -1.03
C ARG A 214 0.45 -18.38 -2.53
N ARG A 215 -0.57 -18.82 -3.27
CA ARG A 215 -0.66 -18.63 -4.72
C ARG A 215 -0.72 -17.14 -5.07
N ASN A 216 -1.51 -16.36 -4.34
CA ASN A 216 -1.65 -14.94 -4.62
C ASN A 216 -0.35 -14.17 -4.32
N CYS A 217 0.35 -14.48 -3.23
CA CYS A 217 1.64 -13.85 -2.92
C CYS A 217 2.67 -14.12 -4.03
N ILE A 218 2.76 -15.35 -4.53
CA ILE A 218 3.67 -15.70 -5.64
C ILE A 218 3.32 -14.90 -6.90
N LEU A 219 2.03 -14.80 -7.22
CA LEU A 219 1.54 -14.03 -8.37
C LEU A 219 1.89 -12.54 -8.23
N VAL A 220 1.66 -11.94 -7.06
CA VAL A 220 1.97 -10.52 -6.82
C VAL A 220 3.48 -10.25 -6.91
N LEU A 221 4.32 -11.14 -6.36
CA LEU A 221 5.78 -11.02 -6.51
C LEU A 221 6.22 -11.15 -7.97
N SER A 222 5.59 -12.04 -8.74
CA SER A 222 5.88 -12.21 -10.17
C SER A 222 5.51 -10.96 -10.98
N ILE A 223 4.31 -10.40 -10.74
CA ILE A 223 3.88 -9.15 -11.36
C ILE A 223 4.81 -7.99 -10.97
N SER A 224 5.16 -7.91 -9.69
CA SER A 224 6.08 -6.90 -9.17
C SER A 224 7.45 -6.97 -9.84
N ALA A 225 7.98 -8.17 -10.10
CA ALA A 225 9.23 -8.35 -10.84
C ALA A 225 9.12 -7.83 -12.28
N VAL A 226 8.04 -8.16 -12.99
CA VAL A 226 7.79 -7.69 -14.36
C VAL A 226 7.67 -6.17 -14.42
N LEU A 227 6.95 -5.56 -13.47
CA LEU A 227 6.84 -4.10 -13.38
C LEU A 227 8.19 -3.43 -13.07
N GLY A 228 9.01 -4.04 -12.22
CA GLY A 228 10.37 -3.57 -11.94
C GLY A 228 11.29 -3.62 -13.15
N VAL A 229 11.22 -4.68 -13.96
CA VAL A 229 11.90 -4.73 -15.27
C VAL A 229 11.41 -3.61 -16.17
N GLY A 230 10.10 -3.34 -16.19
CA GLY A 230 9.51 -2.20 -16.90
C GLY A 230 10.10 -0.85 -16.49
N ILE A 231 10.30 -0.63 -15.18
CA ILE A 231 10.98 0.58 -14.66
C ILE A 231 12.42 0.67 -15.15
N SER A 232 13.20 -0.42 -15.10
CA SER A 232 14.59 -0.42 -15.62
C SER A 232 14.65 -0.10 -17.11
N VAL A 233 13.75 -0.66 -17.90
CA VAL A 233 13.67 -0.39 -19.35
C VAL A 233 13.25 1.06 -19.60
N ALA A 234 12.31 1.59 -18.82
CA ALA A 234 11.90 2.99 -18.88
C ALA A 234 13.06 3.95 -18.57
N ALA A 235 13.89 3.59 -17.58
CA ALA A 235 15.10 4.31 -17.22
C ALA A 235 16.27 4.13 -18.22
N GLY A 236 16.08 3.39 -19.32
CA GLY A 236 17.12 3.17 -20.34
C GLY A 236 18.29 2.31 -19.91
N GLN A 237 18.11 1.50 -18.85
CA GLN A 237 19.17 0.66 -18.28
C GLN A 237 19.44 -0.60 -19.10
N ASP A 238 18.56 -0.91 -20.08
CA ASP A 238 18.65 -2.05 -20.99
C ASP A 238 19.93 -2.08 -21.82
N ARG A 239 20.55 -0.91 -22.04
CA ARG A 239 21.77 -0.78 -22.85
C ARG A 239 23.07 -0.85 -22.05
N ALA A 240 23.02 -0.66 -20.74
CA ALA A 240 24.21 -0.48 -19.92
C ALA A 240 24.77 -1.81 -19.39
N ALA A 241 23.96 -2.55 -18.62
CA ALA A 241 24.33 -3.86 -18.11
C ALA A 241 23.09 -4.64 -17.65
N TRP A 242 23.06 -5.94 -17.91
CA TRP A 242 21.96 -6.82 -17.51
C TRP A 242 21.72 -6.81 -15.98
N CYS A 243 22.78 -6.58 -15.18
CA CYS A 243 22.67 -6.49 -13.73
C CYS A 243 21.75 -5.33 -13.30
N LEU A 244 21.70 -4.23 -14.04
CA LEU A 244 20.82 -3.10 -13.70
C LEU A 244 19.34 -3.45 -13.92
N ILE A 245 19.02 -4.27 -14.93
CA ILE A 245 17.65 -4.79 -15.11
C ILE A 245 17.24 -5.63 -13.90
N PHE A 246 18.14 -6.50 -13.42
CA PHE A 246 17.92 -7.25 -12.20
C PHE A 246 17.74 -6.33 -10.98
N GLY A 247 18.52 -5.24 -10.92
CA GLY A 247 18.36 -4.20 -9.92
C GLY A 247 16.97 -3.56 -9.91
N GLY A 248 16.40 -3.19 -11.07
CA GLY A 248 15.05 -2.63 -11.11
C GLY A 248 13.96 -3.62 -10.72
N ALA A 249 14.13 -4.90 -11.07
CA ALA A 249 13.27 -5.96 -10.56
C ALA A 249 13.32 -6.00 -9.01
N LEU A 250 14.51 -5.94 -8.40
CA LEU A 250 14.67 -5.90 -6.95
C LEU A 250 14.06 -4.65 -6.30
N ILE A 251 14.20 -3.48 -6.93
CA ILE A 251 13.58 -2.22 -6.45
C ILE A 251 12.08 -2.39 -6.27
N SER A 252 11.41 -3.12 -7.16
CA SER A 252 9.97 -3.35 -7.09
C SER A 252 9.61 -4.51 -6.15
N VAL A 253 10.35 -5.63 -6.25
CA VAL A 253 10.05 -6.88 -5.53
C VAL A 253 10.28 -6.75 -4.03
N ILE A 254 11.35 -6.10 -3.60
CA ILE A 254 11.72 -6.03 -2.18
C ILE A 254 10.69 -5.25 -1.35
N PRO A 255 10.26 -4.03 -1.73
CA PRO A 255 9.19 -3.33 -1.04
C PRO A 255 7.91 -4.15 -0.98
N THR A 256 7.56 -4.83 -2.07
CA THR A 256 6.38 -5.69 -2.17
C THR A 256 6.49 -6.87 -1.21
N ALA A 257 7.65 -7.51 -1.10
CA ALA A 257 7.92 -8.59 -0.17
C ALA A 257 7.82 -8.10 1.29
N VAL A 258 8.36 -6.93 1.62
CA VAL A 258 8.24 -6.33 2.96
C VAL A 258 6.77 -6.10 3.32
N VAL A 259 5.97 -5.54 2.40
CA VAL A 259 4.52 -5.35 2.59
C VAL A 259 3.81 -6.70 2.77
N LEU A 260 4.07 -7.69 1.90
CA LEU A 260 3.46 -9.01 1.99
C LEU A 260 3.76 -9.68 3.34
N LEU A 261 5.03 -9.72 3.75
CA LEU A 261 5.44 -10.31 5.03
C LEU A 261 4.78 -9.59 6.22
N SER A 262 4.71 -8.27 6.16
CA SER A 262 4.05 -7.47 7.19
C SER A 262 2.56 -7.79 7.29
N LEU A 263 1.86 -7.85 6.16
CA LEU A 263 0.43 -8.15 6.13
C LEU A 263 0.12 -9.63 6.41
N LEU A 264 1.06 -10.55 6.18
CA LEU A 264 0.94 -11.93 6.65
C LEU A 264 0.97 -12.01 8.18
N VAL A 265 1.78 -11.18 8.86
CA VAL A 265 1.73 -11.07 10.32
C VAL A 265 0.36 -10.56 10.77
N VAL A 266 -0.21 -9.56 10.08
CA VAL A 266 -1.57 -9.06 10.34
C VAL A 266 -2.63 -10.13 10.14
N ARG A 267 -2.54 -10.90 9.06
CA ARG A 267 -3.42 -12.04 8.80
C ARG A 267 -3.30 -13.10 9.90
N SER A 268 -2.09 -13.36 10.42
CA SER A 268 -1.85 -14.34 11.49
C SER A 268 -2.55 -14.01 12.82
N VAL A 269 -2.95 -12.75 13.00
CA VAL A 269 -3.70 -12.25 14.16
C VAL A 269 -5.23 -12.41 13.96
N GLY A 270 -5.65 -12.75 12.74
CA GLY A 270 -7.06 -12.94 12.38
C GLY A 270 -7.69 -11.75 11.64
N TYR A 271 -6.91 -10.71 11.31
CA TYR A 271 -7.41 -9.59 10.52
C TYR A 271 -7.58 -9.97 9.05
N ARG A 272 -8.73 -9.64 8.47
CA ARG A 272 -9.08 -9.85 7.06
C ARG A 272 -9.75 -8.61 6.49
N LEU A 273 -9.69 -8.48 5.16
CA LEU A 273 -10.47 -7.47 4.43
C LEU A 273 -11.86 -8.03 4.15
N ILE A 274 -12.88 -7.35 4.69
CA ILE A 274 -14.29 -7.66 4.47
C ILE A 274 -14.91 -6.50 3.68
N ARG A 275 -15.74 -6.84 2.67
CA ARG A 275 -16.47 -5.83 1.89
C ARG A 275 -17.65 -5.33 2.72
N LYS A 276 -17.84 -4.01 2.83
CA LYS A 276 -18.91 -3.44 3.68
C LYS A 276 -20.32 -3.89 3.28
N SER A 277 -20.56 -4.16 1.99
CA SER A 277 -21.87 -4.62 1.52
C SER A 277 -22.29 -5.95 2.14
N ALA A 278 -21.34 -6.83 2.48
CA ALA A 278 -21.64 -8.12 3.11
C ALA A 278 -22.20 -7.98 4.53
N ILE A 279 -21.96 -6.85 5.21
CA ILE A 279 -22.37 -6.64 6.60
C ILE A 279 -23.85 -6.23 6.70
N VAL A 280 -24.41 -5.63 5.65
CA VAL A 280 -25.79 -5.11 5.66
C VAL A 280 -26.81 -6.24 5.54
N ASP A 281 -26.47 -7.32 4.84
CA ASP A 281 -27.39 -8.43 4.57
C ASP A 281 -27.56 -9.38 5.78
N ASP A 282 -26.61 -9.38 6.71
CA ASP A 282 -26.64 -10.20 7.94
C ASP A 282 -27.25 -9.46 9.14
N ALA A 283 -27.67 -8.20 8.98
CA ALA A 283 -28.49 -7.55 10.01
C ALA A 283 -29.79 -8.35 10.08
N PRO A 284 -30.06 -9.05 11.20
CA PRO A 284 -31.21 -9.93 11.27
C PRO A 284 -32.44 -9.10 10.95
N LEU A 285 -33.30 -9.62 10.06
CA LEU A 285 -34.64 -9.14 9.78
C LEU A 285 -35.56 -9.19 11.03
N ALA A 286 -34.99 -9.11 12.23
CA ALA A 286 -35.61 -9.32 13.52
C ALA A 286 -36.45 -8.15 14.01
N ASP A 287 -36.66 -7.09 13.22
CA ASP A 287 -37.55 -5.99 13.66
C ASP A 287 -38.23 -5.21 12.52
N LEU A 288 -38.43 -5.85 11.37
CA LEU A 288 -39.45 -5.42 10.40
C LEU A 288 -40.70 -6.31 10.52
N THR A 289 -41.02 -6.79 11.73
CA THR A 289 -42.43 -7.04 12.05
C THR A 289 -43.14 -5.69 11.95
N PRO A 290 -44.02 -5.49 10.97
CA PRO A 290 -44.69 -4.23 10.85
C PRO A 290 -45.52 -4.03 12.12
N MET A 291 -45.49 -2.82 12.69
CA MET A 291 -46.52 -2.33 13.60
C MET A 291 -47.88 -2.32 12.85
N VAL A 292 -48.44 -3.51 12.61
CA VAL A 292 -49.78 -3.80 12.07
C VAL A 292 -50.70 -4.27 13.19
N HIS A 293 -50.34 -4.00 14.45
CA HIS A 293 -51.22 -4.12 15.60
C HIS A 293 -51.26 -2.79 16.34
N ASN A 294 -52.11 -1.85 15.89
CA ASN A 294 -52.91 -1.00 16.80
C ASN A 294 -53.89 -0.01 16.14
N ASN A 295 -54.32 -0.19 14.89
CA ASN A 295 -55.40 0.63 14.29
C ASN A 295 -56.72 -0.13 14.06
N GLN A 296 -56.98 -1.22 14.79
CA GLN A 296 -58.28 -1.94 14.74
C GLN A 296 -59.18 -1.75 15.98
N GLN A 297 -58.98 -0.71 16.79
CA GLN A 297 -59.84 -0.46 17.98
C GLN A 297 -60.71 0.80 17.93
N PHE A 298 -60.81 1.48 16.79
CA PHE A 298 -61.77 2.58 16.60
C PHE A 298 -62.65 2.32 15.38
N GLY A 299 -63.90 1.90 15.59
CA GLY A 299 -64.92 2.01 14.54
C GLY A 299 -65.97 0.91 14.40
N SER A 300 -66.43 0.25 15.47
CA SER A 300 -67.55 -0.70 15.35
C SER A 300 -68.78 -0.41 16.23
N ASN A 301 -68.84 0.72 16.95
CA ASN A 301 -69.99 1.01 17.83
C ASN A 301 -70.95 2.12 17.36
N GLU A 302 -70.77 2.75 16.19
CA GLU A 302 -71.69 3.80 15.71
C GLU A 302 -72.80 3.33 14.74
N LEU A 303 -72.88 2.05 14.37
CA LEU A 303 -73.89 1.57 13.41
C LEU A 303 -75.09 0.82 14.03
N SER A 304 -75.17 0.70 15.36
CA SER A 304 -76.32 0.03 16.01
C SER A 304 -77.47 0.97 16.44
N GLN A 305 -77.39 2.28 16.16
CA GLN A 305 -78.38 3.26 16.65
C GLN A 305 -79.25 3.93 15.58
N ARG A 306 -79.26 3.45 14.32
CA ARG A 306 -80.09 4.01 13.23
C ARG A 306 -80.97 3.01 12.49
N ALA A 307 -81.48 1.98 13.16
CA ALA A 307 -82.39 1.00 12.54
C ALA A 307 -83.68 0.75 13.33
N ILE A 308 -84.08 1.66 14.23
CA ILE A 308 -85.42 1.69 14.81
C ILE A 308 -85.87 3.16 14.86
N GLU A 309 -86.29 3.66 13.69
CA GLU A 309 -87.27 4.73 13.48
C GLU A 309 -87.80 4.62 12.05
#